data_AF-A0A5C0B5J3-F1
#
_entry.id   AF-A0A5C0B5J3-F1
#
_cell.length_a   1.000
_cell.length_b   1.000
_cell.length_c   1.000
_cell.angle_alpha   90.00
_cell.angle_beta   90.00
_cell.angle_gamma   90.00
#
_symmetry.space_group_name_H-M   'P 1'
#
loop_
_entity.id
_entity.type
_entity.pdbx_description
1 polymer ?
#
loop_
_entity_poly.entity_id
_entity_poly.type
_entity_poly.pdbx_seq_one_letter_code
_entity_poly.pdbx_strand_id
1 'polypeptide(L)'
;MTDAEFLVWLDEPSAIRVVLAEVGVFSKGVETTRFLADRHYTTSTTDTPANLAYLGIIRGGISFDESLPLDGQTSLSTGNIEIDNASGERDDWLADVWHNRSIEVFIGDVRWPRSAFRRIFAGTVADIGSRDAGVLNLSLRDKLQRLNTPVSEMVIGGTGTNKDALQPLVFGECFNVSPVLVGTNHEYLFHAGPAESVIEVRDNGVPVLRTDKLSTGRFTLNQSPAGQITASVQGDNVGGYRNTVAGIVQRLATAYGTVEDRFTTNDLDPVNLSAFDTLHPQPVGLYLPDRANVLACCQQLASSVGAQVAMSRNGRLRLLKLALPASGAARVITAADMVAGSFKPARRTTVIAGVRLGYARNWTLQQSLQTGIPAAHRTLYEQEYLERTANDAAVAVTYRLHGEPTRVDTLLLTEADAQAEAARELALWSVPRSVYTFTGFASLLLLELGQALTIVHPRYGMDAGVTGQVIGLSTDWSTRRVGVEVLV
;
A
#
# COMPACT_ATOMS: atom_id res chain seq x y z
N MET A 1 -0.72 15.16 25.35
CA MET A 1 -2.19 15.11 25.19
C MET A 1 -2.55 13.73 24.67
N THR A 2 -3.48 13.05 25.32
CA THR A 2 -4.03 11.75 24.89
C THR A 2 -5.11 11.94 23.81
N ASP A 3 -5.53 10.87 23.14
CA ASP A 3 -6.62 10.93 22.16
C ASP A 3 -7.94 11.40 22.76
N ALA A 4 -8.25 10.98 23.98
CA ALA A 4 -9.46 11.39 24.68
C ALA A 4 -9.44 12.89 25.01
N GLU A 5 -8.33 13.41 25.53
CA GLU A 5 -8.16 14.84 25.81
C GLU A 5 -8.27 15.69 24.53
N PHE A 6 -7.70 15.20 23.42
CA PHE A 6 -7.77 15.88 22.14
C PHE A 6 -9.19 15.95 21.59
N LEU A 7 -9.96 14.87 21.68
CA LEU A 7 -11.37 14.87 21.27
C LEU A 7 -12.23 15.82 22.13
N VAL A 8 -11.99 15.85 23.44
CA VAL A 8 -12.68 16.80 24.35
C VAL A 8 -12.37 18.24 23.95
N TRP A 9 -11.10 18.58 23.70
CA TRP A 9 -10.71 19.89 23.21
C TRP A 9 -11.35 20.23 21.85
N LEU A 10 -11.45 19.25 20.95
CA LEU A 10 -12.04 19.42 19.63
C LEU A 10 -13.52 19.78 19.67
N ASP A 11 -14.23 19.43 20.75
CA ASP A 11 -15.63 19.80 21.00
C ASP A 11 -15.79 21.09 21.86
N GLU A 12 -14.71 21.59 22.46
CA GLU A 12 -14.76 22.73 23.38
C GLU A 12 -15.10 24.06 22.68
N PRO A 13 -16.18 24.78 23.05
CA PRO A 13 -16.55 26.03 22.39
C PRO A 13 -15.51 27.15 22.54
N SER A 14 -14.75 27.16 23.64
CA SER A 14 -13.70 28.15 23.95
C SER A 14 -12.35 27.89 23.27
N ALA A 15 -12.20 26.73 22.61
CA ALA A 15 -10.98 26.39 21.89
C ALA A 15 -10.83 27.27 20.64
N ILE A 16 -9.67 27.91 20.51
CA ILE A 16 -9.34 28.76 19.38
C ILE A 16 -8.49 27.97 18.39
N ARG A 17 -9.17 27.09 17.66
CA ARG A 17 -8.55 26.14 16.71
C ARG A 17 -7.82 26.86 15.59
N VAL A 18 -6.68 26.32 15.20
CA VAL A 18 -5.86 26.74 14.06
C VAL A 18 -5.27 25.49 13.42
N VAL A 19 -5.22 25.49 12.10
CA VAL A 19 -4.51 24.49 11.31
C VAL A 19 -3.25 25.11 10.75
N LEU A 20 -2.13 24.40 10.90
CA LEU A 20 -0.82 24.76 10.40
C LEU A 20 -0.42 23.78 9.31
N ALA A 21 0.17 24.27 8.22
CA ALA A 21 0.79 23.44 7.20
C ALA A 21 2.25 23.86 7.01
N GLU A 22 3.12 22.87 6.98
CA GLU A 22 4.55 23.02 6.72
C GLU A 22 4.82 22.34 5.37
N VAL A 23 5.12 23.15 4.37
CA VAL A 23 5.18 22.68 2.97
C VAL A 23 6.57 22.92 2.42
N GLY A 24 7.26 21.84 2.07
CA GLY A 24 8.52 21.90 1.34
C GLY A 24 8.29 22.41 -0.09
N VAL A 25 9.24 23.19 -0.60
CA VAL A 25 9.21 23.72 -1.95
C VAL A 25 10.62 24.04 -2.40
N PHE A 26 10.93 23.75 -3.66
CA PHE A 26 12.17 24.20 -4.27
C PHE A 26 11.90 25.52 -5.00
N SER A 27 12.40 26.61 -4.41
CA SER A 27 12.18 27.98 -4.90
C SER A 27 13.52 28.66 -5.14
N LYS A 28 13.67 29.28 -6.32
CA LYS A 28 14.87 30.08 -6.68
C LYS A 28 16.20 29.32 -6.47
N GLY A 29 16.21 28.02 -6.74
CA GLY A 29 17.41 27.19 -6.65
C GLY A 29 17.69 26.56 -5.28
N VAL A 30 16.80 26.73 -4.30
CA VAL A 30 17.00 26.27 -2.92
C VAL A 30 15.76 25.57 -2.38
N GLU A 31 15.96 24.47 -1.64
CA GLU A 31 14.90 23.85 -0.84
C GLU A 31 14.54 24.74 0.34
N THR A 32 13.26 25.10 0.46
CA THR A 32 12.74 25.90 1.57
C THR A 32 11.42 25.32 2.08
N THR A 33 11.01 25.75 3.26
CA THR A 33 9.71 25.38 3.84
C THR A 33 8.85 26.63 3.95
N ARG A 34 7.65 26.56 3.40
CA ARG A 34 6.61 27.57 3.56
C ARG A 34 5.70 27.19 4.74
N PHE A 35 5.52 28.11 5.66
CA PHE A 35 4.73 27.95 6.88
C PHE A 35 3.39 28.66 6.71
N LEU A 36 2.33 27.87 6.54
CA LEU A 36 0.99 28.33 6.20
C LEU A 36 0.02 28.01 7.34
N ALA A 37 -1.04 28.79 7.48
CA ALA A 37 -2.10 28.55 8.45
C ALA A 37 -3.45 29.08 7.97
N ASP A 38 -4.54 28.56 8.52
CA ASP A 38 -5.91 29.10 8.34
C ASP A 38 -6.15 30.38 9.14
N ARG A 39 -5.33 30.60 10.17
CA ARG A 39 -5.27 31.84 10.92
C ARG A 39 -3.83 32.12 11.32
N HIS A 40 -3.48 33.41 11.42
CA HIS A 40 -2.14 33.79 11.84
C HIS A 40 -1.76 33.14 13.18
N TYR A 41 -0.57 32.56 13.21
CA TYR A 41 0.03 31.92 14.37
C TYR A 41 1.53 32.21 14.34
N THR A 42 2.11 32.56 15.48
CA THR A 42 3.54 32.76 15.60
C THR A 42 4.02 32.00 16.83
N THR A 43 5.07 31.20 16.67
CA THR A 43 5.64 30.47 17.81
C THR A 43 6.23 31.45 18.82
N SER A 44 6.19 31.10 20.10
CA SER A 44 6.73 31.93 21.16
C SER A 44 8.27 32.00 21.10
N THR A 45 8.85 32.91 21.89
CA THR A 45 10.31 33.04 22.01
C THR A 45 10.98 31.80 22.63
N THR A 46 10.22 30.99 23.37
CA THR A 46 10.70 29.75 24.01
C THR A 46 10.42 28.50 23.20
N ASP A 47 9.67 28.61 22.10
CA ASP A 47 9.39 27.48 21.22
C ASP A 47 10.59 27.15 20.32
N THR A 48 10.56 25.97 19.70
CA THR A 48 11.54 25.58 18.69
C THR A 48 10.82 25.23 17.38
N PRO A 49 11.07 25.97 16.29
CA PRO A 49 11.85 27.21 16.21
C PRO A 49 11.14 28.39 16.91
N ALA A 50 11.91 29.32 17.47
CA ALA A 50 11.39 30.50 18.17
C ALA A 50 10.97 31.61 17.17
N ASN A 51 9.89 32.33 17.48
CA ASN A 51 9.39 33.46 16.68
C ASN A 51 9.12 33.14 15.19
N LEU A 52 8.76 31.90 14.89
CA LEU A 52 8.42 31.48 13.54
C LEU A 52 6.96 31.85 13.25
N ALA A 53 6.75 32.68 12.23
CA ALA A 53 5.44 33.09 11.79
C ALA A 53 4.85 32.13 10.74
N TYR A 54 3.63 31.65 10.99
CA TYR A 54 2.79 30.98 10.03
C TYR A 54 1.83 32.00 9.39
N LEU A 55 1.82 32.01 8.06
CA LEU A 55 1.02 32.96 7.28
C LEU A 55 -0.45 32.51 7.28
N GLY A 56 -1.35 33.34 7.81
CA GLY A 56 -2.79 33.10 7.85
C GLY A 56 -3.45 33.28 6.49
N ILE A 57 -3.11 32.41 5.53
CA ILE A 57 -3.50 32.53 4.11
C ILE A 57 -4.26 31.31 3.59
N ILE A 58 -4.50 30.29 4.41
CA ILE A 58 -5.36 29.16 4.02
C ILE A 58 -6.81 29.62 4.12
N ARG A 59 -7.55 29.62 2.99
CA ARG A 59 -8.96 30.08 2.92
C ARG A 59 -9.98 28.94 2.93
N GLY A 60 -9.63 27.80 2.37
CA GLY A 60 -10.52 26.64 2.17
C GLY A 60 -10.18 25.46 3.08
N GLY A 61 -11.13 24.54 3.20
CA GLY A 61 -11.05 23.37 4.09
C GLY A 61 -9.92 22.41 3.71
N ILE A 62 -9.17 21.98 4.72
CA ILE A 62 -8.15 20.95 4.60
C ILE A 62 -8.89 19.62 4.61
N SER A 63 -9.19 19.14 3.40
CA SER A 63 -9.91 17.90 3.16
C SER A 63 -8.96 16.78 2.78
N PHE A 64 -9.23 15.59 3.30
CA PHE A 64 -8.49 14.37 3.00
C PHE A 64 -9.46 13.22 2.74
N ASP A 65 -9.30 12.58 1.60
CA ASP A 65 -10.05 11.40 1.22
C ASP A 65 -9.13 10.17 1.28
N GLU A 66 -9.51 9.21 2.11
CA GLU A 66 -8.86 7.91 2.29
C GLU A 66 -9.86 6.81 1.92
N SER A 67 -9.43 5.78 1.19
CA SER A 67 -10.31 4.65 0.83
C SER A 67 -9.59 3.32 0.79
N LEU A 68 -10.33 2.25 1.10
CA LEU A 68 -9.96 0.85 0.98
C LEU A 68 -10.91 0.21 -0.04
N PRO A 69 -10.58 0.28 -1.34
CA PRO A 69 -11.42 -0.26 -2.41
C PRO A 69 -11.81 -1.73 -2.19
N LEU A 70 -13.05 -2.07 -2.52
CA LEU A 70 -13.56 -3.45 -2.36
C LEU A 70 -12.96 -4.44 -3.38
N ASP A 71 -12.37 -3.93 -4.45
CA ASP A 71 -11.70 -4.70 -5.51
C ASP A 71 -10.21 -4.94 -5.25
N GLY A 72 -9.68 -4.48 -4.11
CA GLY A 72 -8.29 -4.73 -3.73
C GLY A 72 -7.27 -3.86 -4.45
N GLN A 73 -7.67 -2.85 -5.22
CA GLN A 73 -6.74 -1.95 -5.90
C GLN A 73 -6.06 -0.98 -4.93
N THR A 74 -4.83 -0.55 -5.23
CA THR A 74 -4.18 0.51 -4.46
C THR A 74 -4.96 1.81 -4.62
N SER A 75 -5.25 2.47 -3.50
CA SER A 75 -5.80 3.83 -3.49
C SER A 75 -4.78 4.77 -2.87
N LEU A 76 -4.49 5.87 -3.56
CA LEU A 76 -3.71 6.97 -3.02
C LEU A 76 -4.67 7.95 -2.37
N SER A 77 -4.40 8.28 -1.11
CA SER A 77 -5.17 9.30 -0.41
C SER A 77 -4.86 10.66 -1.04
N THR A 78 -5.90 11.46 -1.27
CA THR A 78 -5.77 12.79 -1.87
C THR A 78 -6.26 13.86 -0.93
N GLY A 79 -5.69 15.06 -1.06
CA GLY A 79 -6.16 16.23 -0.33
C GLY A 79 -5.92 17.51 -1.11
N ASN A 80 -6.49 18.60 -0.60
CA ASN A 80 -6.35 19.92 -1.20
C ASN A 80 -6.21 20.99 -0.11
N ILE A 81 -5.34 21.98 -0.35
CA ILE A 81 -5.25 23.18 0.47
C ILE A 81 -5.44 24.40 -0.43
N GLU A 82 -6.43 25.22 -0.09
CA GLU A 82 -6.71 26.46 -0.82
C GLU A 82 -6.00 27.64 -0.15
N ILE A 83 -5.24 28.38 -0.94
CA ILE A 83 -4.42 29.50 -0.51
C ILE A 83 -5.00 30.78 -1.10
N ASP A 84 -5.10 31.81 -0.27
CA ASP A 84 -5.46 33.16 -0.68
C ASP A 84 -4.40 33.75 -1.62
N ASN A 85 -4.87 34.20 -2.78
CA ASN A 85 -4.09 35.00 -3.69
C ASN A 85 -4.92 36.15 -4.30
N ALA A 86 -5.88 36.71 -3.54
CA ALA A 86 -6.78 37.74 -4.06
C ALA A 86 -6.05 38.99 -4.59
N SER A 87 -4.86 39.30 -4.09
CA SER A 87 -4.02 40.42 -4.53
C SER A 87 -2.93 40.06 -5.55
N GLY A 88 -2.80 38.79 -5.96
CA GLY A 88 -1.75 38.32 -6.88
C GLY A 88 -0.33 38.28 -6.30
N GLU A 89 -0.18 38.54 -4.99
CA GLU A 89 1.13 38.58 -4.31
C GLU A 89 1.92 37.27 -4.36
N ARG A 90 1.26 36.15 -4.70
CA ARG A 90 1.83 34.79 -4.70
C ARG A 90 1.84 34.18 -6.09
N ASP A 91 1.67 34.96 -7.14
CA ASP A 91 1.73 34.46 -8.53
C ASP A 91 3.07 33.78 -8.84
N ASP A 92 4.16 34.22 -8.20
CA ASP A 92 5.48 33.63 -8.35
C ASP A 92 5.58 32.20 -7.83
N TRP A 93 4.65 31.75 -6.97
CA TRP A 93 4.61 30.38 -6.45
C TRP A 93 4.30 29.36 -7.55
N LEU A 94 3.62 29.78 -8.62
CA LEU A 94 3.36 28.91 -9.78
C LEU A 94 4.64 28.57 -10.57
N ALA A 95 5.73 29.31 -10.36
CA ALA A 95 7.03 29.04 -10.96
C ALA A 95 7.96 28.19 -10.08
N ASP A 96 7.57 27.95 -8.81
CA ASP A 96 8.32 27.08 -7.90
C ASP A 96 8.05 25.60 -8.18
N VAL A 97 8.96 24.73 -7.73
CA VAL A 97 8.81 23.28 -7.88
C VAL A 97 8.27 22.68 -6.58
N TRP A 98 7.02 22.24 -6.63
CA TRP A 98 6.30 21.62 -5.51
C TRP A 98 6.30 20.10 -5.57
N HIS A 99 6.48 19.55 -6.76
CA HIS A 99 6.34 18.12 -7.02
C HIS A 99 7.19 17.26 -6.07
N ASN A 100 6.56 16.26 -5.45
CA ASN A 100 7.14 15.32 -4.50
C ASN A 100 7.80 15.96 -3.26
N ARG A 101 7.52 17.23 -2.94
CA ARG A 101 7.98 17.85 -1.70
C ARG A 101 7.09 17.48 -0.53
N SER A 102 7.70 17.40 0.65
CA SER A 102 7.00 16.99 1.88
C SER A 102 5.96 18.02 2.30
N ILE A 103 4.84 17.54 2.83
CA ILE A 103 3.89 18.37 3.54
C ILE A 103 3.50 17.70 4.85
N GLU A 104 3.43 18.49 5.91
CA GLU A 104 2.86 18.08 7.18
C GLU A 104 1.79 19.08 7.61
N VAL A 105 0.66 18.58 8.09
CA VAL A 105 -0.46 19.40 8.55
C VAL A 105 -0.78 19.08 9.99
N PHE A 106 -0.99 20.11 10.80
CA PHE A 106 -1.17 20.04 12.23
C PHE A 106 -2.37 20.85 12.67
N ILE A 107 -3.11 20.37 13.65
CA ILE A 107 -4.21 21.10 14.27
C ILE A 107 -3.95 21.28 15.76
N GLY A 108 -4.30 22.45 16.28
CA GLY A 108 -4.14 22.79 17.69
C GLY A 108 -4.86 24.08 18.03
N ASP A 109 -4.59 24.61 19.23
CA ASP A 109 -5.09 25.89 19.69
C ASP A 109 -4.02 26.97 19.49
N VAL A 110 -4.43 28.20 19.16
CA VAL A 110 -3.50 29.34 18.98
C VAL A 110 -2.67 29.63 20.25
N ARG A 111 -3.19 29.22 21.41
CA ARG A 111 -2.55 29.41 22.72
C ARG A 111 -1.48 28.36 23.01
N TRP A 112 -1.41 27.30 22.21
CA TRP A 112 -0.49 26.19 22.45
C TRP A 112 0.88 26.44 21.83
N PRO A 113 1.95 25.89 22.44
CA PRO A 113 3.23 25.79 21.77
C PRO A 113 3.11 24.86 20.56
N ARG A 114 3.88 25.12 19.51
CA ARG A 114 3.82 24.34 18.24
C ARG A 114 4.03 22.84 18.46
N SER A 115 4.86 22.46 19.43
CA SER A 115 5.15 21.07 19.80
C SER A 115 3.94 20.32 20.38
N ALA A 116 2.94 21.02 20.89
CA ALA A 116 1.70 20.42 21.40
C ALA A 116 0.62 20.23 20.33
N PHE A 117 0.84 20.72 19.11
CA PHE A 117 -0.10 20.52 18.02
C PHE A 117 -0.12 19.05 17.58
N ARG A 118 -1.30 18.56 17.22
CA ARG A 118 -1.48 17.20 16.72
C ARG A 118 -1.28 17.18 15.21
N ARG A 119 -0.39 16.32 14.72
CA ARG A 119 -0.28 16.06 13.28
C ARG A 119 -1.53 15.29 12.81
N ILE A 120 -2.13 15.77 11.72
CA ILE A 120 -3.35 15.22 11.12
C ILE A 120 -3.14 14.72 9.70
N PHE A 121 -2.04 15.14 9.07
CA PHE A 121 -1.63 14.64 7.76
C PHE A 121 -0.10 14.71 7.62
N ALA A 122 0.48 13.72 6.96
CA ALA A 122 1.84 13.76 6.44
C ALA A 122 1.91 13.08 5.08
N GLY A 123 2.32 13.81 4.06
CA GLY A 123 2.28 13.36 2.67
C GLY A 123 3.26 14.11 1.77
N THR A 124 2.96 14.14 0.49
CA THR A 124 3.68 14.89 -0.53
C THR A 124 2.77 15.83 -1.29
N VAL A 125 3.34 16.88 -1.86
CA VAL A 125 2.63 17.78 -2.77
C VAL A 125 2.74 17.20 -4.19
N ALA A 126 1.60 17.01 -4.84
CA ALA A 126 1.54 16.60 -6.24
C ALA A 126 1.94 17.77 -7.14
N ASP A 127 1.26 18.91 -6.98
CA ASP A 127 1.61 20.18 -7.61
C ASP A 127 0.80 21.34 -7.01
N ILE A 128 1.13 22.56 -7.44
CA ILE A 128 0.31 23.76 -7.25
C ILE A 128 -0.49 24.09 -8.52
N GLY A 129 -1.72 24.57 -8.37
CA GLY A 129 -2.52 25.10 -9.46
C GLY A 129 -3.30 26.34 -9.05
N SER A 130 -4.08 26.90 -9.98
CA SER A 130 -5.03 27.96 -9.70
C SER A 130 -6.35 27.64 -10.40
N ARG A 131 -7.44 27.57 -9.63
CA ARG A 131 -8.79 27.37 -10.17
C ARG A 131 -9.48 28.68 -10.57
N ASP A 132 -9.09 29.77 -9.90
CA ASP A 132 -9.67 31.10 -10.00
C ASP A 132 -8.58 32.15 -9.72
N ALA A 133 -8.71 33.35 -10.29
CA ALA A 133 -7.69 34.41 -10.20
C ALA A 133 -7.28 34.81 -8.78
N GLY A 134 -8.12 34.55 -7.76
CA GLY A 134 -7.85 34.88 -6.36
C GLY A 134 -7.39 33.70 -5.50
N VAL A 135 -7.17 32.51 -6.06
CA VAL A 135 -6.91 31.28 -5.29
C VAL A 135 -5.81 30.43 -5.92
N LEU A 136 -4.88 29.95 -5.09
CA LEU A 136 -3.96 28.87 -5.42
C LEU A 136 -4.36 27.58 -4.71
N ASN A 137 -4.05 26.43 -5.29
CA ASN A 137 -4.44 25.12 -4.78
C ASN A 137 -3.24 24.17 -4.75
N LEU A 138 -2.87 23.73 -3.55
CA LEU A 138 -1.91 22.64 -3.40
C LEU A 138 -2.66 21.32 -3.45
N SER A 139 -2.38 20.52 -4.47
CA SER A 139 -2.90 19.15 -4.56
C SER A 139 -1.97 18.22 -3.79
N LEU A 140 -2.51 17.43 -2.88
CA LEU A 140 -1.76 16.58 -1.96
C LEU A 140 -1.95 15.10 -2.28
N ARG A 141 -0.92 14.32 -1.98
CA ARG A 141 -0.93 12.85 -2.02
C ARG A 141 -0.33 12.28 -0.75
N ASP A 142 -0.67 11.05 -0.43
CA ASP A 142 0.05 10.31 0.60
C ASP A 142 1.46 9.90 0.14
N LYS A 143 2.25 9.36 1.08
CA LYS A 143 3.64 9.00 0.85
C LYS A 143 3.83 7.77 -0.05
N LEU A 144 2.81 6.98 -0.38
CA LEU A 144 2.96 5.87 -1.34
C LEU A 144 3.38 6.37 -2.72
N GLN A 145 3.08 7.63 -3.06
CA GLN A 145 3.59 8.27 -4.28
C GLN A 145 5.12 8.21 -4.39
N ARG A 146 5.87 8.23 -3.28
CA ARG A 146 7.34 8.11 -3.27
C ARG A 146 7.82 6.73 -3.76
N LEU A 147 7.00 5.69 -3.55
CA LEU A 147 7.29 4.34 -4.04
C LEU A 147 6.90 4.16 -5.53
N ASN A 148 6.39 5.20 -6.19
CA ASN A 148 6.03 5.14 -7.61
C ASN A 148 7.28 5.38 -8.50
N THR A 149 8.29 4.53 -8.33
CA THR A 149 9.60 4.59 -8.99
C THR A 149 10.04 3.17 -9.40
N PRO A 150 10.94 2.99 -10.40
CA PRO A 150 11.47 1.67 -10.74
C PRO A 150 12.17 1.00 -9.55
N VAL A 151 12.01 -0.32 -9.37
CA VAL A 151 12.66 -1.10 -8.30
C VAL A 151 14.19 -1.00 -8.39
N SER A 152 14.73 -1.20 -9.60
CA SER A 152 16.15 -1.08 -9.93
C SER A 152 16.30 -0.78 -11.41
N GLU A 153 17.35 -0.05 -11.76
CA GLU A 153 17.80 0.19 -13.14
C GLU A 153 19.22 -0.35 -13.38
N MET A 154 19.77 -1.12 -12.43
CA MET A 154 21.11 -1.69 -12.54
C MET A 154 21.16 -2.73 -13.66
N VAL A 155 22.05 -2.52 -14.63
CA VAL A 155 22.37 -3.50 -15.67
C VAL A 155 23.47 -4.47 -15.22
N ILE A 156 23.57 -5.60 -15.90
CA ILE A 156 24.60 -6.62 -15.63
C ILE A 156 26.02 -6.03 -15.80
N GLY A 157 26.23 -5.22 -16.85
CA GLY A 157 27.52 -4.63 -17.19
C GLY A 157 28.53 -5.64 -17.76
N GLY A 158 29.77 -5.19 -17.92
CA GLY A 158 30.87 -6.00 -18.46
C GLY A 158 30.84 -6.12 -19.99
N THR A 159 31.45 -7.20 -20.51
CA THR A 159 31.67 -7.42 -21.95
C THR A 159 30.87 -8.58 -22.55
N GLY A 160 30.07 -9.29 -21.74
CA GLY A 160 29.24 -10.41 -22.20
C GLY A 160 28.04 -9.94 -23.03
N THR A 161 27.38 -10.89 -23.71
CA THR A 161 26.22 -10.60 -24.58
C THR A 161 25.07 -9.89 -23.85
N ASN A 162 24.83 -10.25 -22.58
CA ASN A 162 23.74 -9.69 -21.77
C ASN A 162 24.14 -8.44 -20.97
N LYS A 163 25.26 -7.77 -21.29
CA LYS A 163 25.78 -6.63 -20.51
C LYS A 163 24.77 -5.49 -20.31
N ASP A 164 23.85 -5.31 -21.25
CA ASP A 164 22.84 -4.22 -21.22
C ASP A 164 21.50 -4.68 -20.62
N ALA A 165 21.36 -5.97 -20.27
CA ALA A 165 20.16 -6.47 -19.59
C ALA A 165 20.16 -6.03 -18.11
N LEU A 166 18.95 -5.83 -17.56
CA LEU A 166 18.79 -5.54 -16.14
C LEU A 166 19.22 -6.74 -15.28
N GLN A 167 19.76 -6.45 -14.10
CA GLN A 167 20.04 -7.49 -13.13
C GLN A 167 18.71 -7.98 -12.53
N PRO A 168 18.42 -9.29 -12.58
CA PRO A 168 17.19 -9.81 -12.02
C PRO A 168 17.16 -9.64 -10.50
N LEU A 169 15.95 -9.49 -9.95
CA LEU A 169 15.70 -9.50 -8.51
C LEU A 169 14.74 -10.62 -8.16
N VAL A 170 15.00 -11.30 -7.04
CA VAL A 170 14.17 -12.36 -6.49
C VAL A 170 13.90 -11.97 -5.04
N PHE A 171 12.64 -12.01 -4.63
CA PHE A 171 12.21 -11.86 -3.24
C PHE A 171 11.38 -13.08 -2.85
N GLY A 172 11.61 -13.60 -1.65
CA GLY A 172 11.02 -14.87 -1.25
C GLY A 172 11.54 -16.04 -2.08
N GLU A 173 10.69 -17.01 -2.38
CA GLU A 173 11.05 -18.21 -3.15
C GLU A 173 10.33 -18.24 -4.50
N CYS A 174 11.08 -18.42 -5.59
CA CYS A 174 10.53 -18.41 -6.94
C CYS A 174 10.82 -19.73 -7.65
N PHE A 175 9.76 -20.34 -8.19
CA PHE A 175 9.86 -21.57 -8.96
C PHE A 175 10.21 -21.30 -10.43
N ASN A 176 11.26 -21.96 -10.90
CA ASN A 176 11.61 -22.03 -12.32
C ASN A 176 11.82 -20.65 -12.99
N VAL A 177 12.62 -19.79 -12.36
CA VAL A 177 13.06 -18.52 -12.94
C VAL A 177 14.05 -18.75 -14.08
N SER A 178 14.19 -17.77 -14.98
CA SER A 178 15.21 -17.74 -16.03
C SER A 178 16.39 -16.88 -15.60
N PRO A 179 17.47 -17.45 -15.03
CA PRO A 179 18.65 -16.68 -14.64
C PRO A 179 19.43 -16.22 -15.88
N VAL A 180 20.12 -15.08 -15.77
CA VAL A 180 20.79 -14.43 -16.90
C VAL A 180 22.26 -14.82 -16.95
N LEU A 181 22.75 -15.27 -18.10
CA LEU A 181 24.17 -15.60 -18.30
C LEU A 181 25.03 -14.33 -18.17
N VAL A 182 26.04 -14.37 -17.30
CA VAL A 182 27.02 -13.31 -17.07
C VAL A 182 28.38 -13.76 -17.60
N GLY A 183 28.88 -13.09 -18.64
CA GLY A 183 30.16 -13.41 -19.26
C GLY A 183 30.15 -14.71 -20.05
N THR A 184 31.29 -15.42 -20.08
CA THR A 184 31.53 -16.59 -20.94
C THR A 184 31.68 -17.92 -20.19
N ASN A 185 31.78 -17.91 -18.86
CA ASN A 185 32.17 -19.07 -18.05
C ASN A 185 30.98 -19.85 -17.48
N HIS A 186 29.85 -19.90 -18.19
CA HIS A 186 28.60 -20.55 -17.73
C HIS A 186 28.15 -20.09 -16.33
N GLU A 187 28.44 -18.83 -15.99
CA GLU A 187 28.00 -18.21 -14.76
C GLU A 187 26.67 -17.50 -14.99
N TYR A 188 25.69 -17.76 -14.14
CA TYR A 188 24.35 -17.22 -14.26
C TYR A 188 24.00 -16.40 -13.02
N LEU A 189 23.34 -15.26 -13.23
CA LEU A 189 22.84 -14.34 -12.21
C LEU A 189 21.33 -14.53 -12.10
N PHE A 190 20.85 -14.85 -10.89
CA PHE A 190 19.42 -14.94 -10.60
C PHE A 190 18.94 -13.83 -9.66
N HIS A 191 19.85 -13.21 -8.90
CA HIS A 191 19.52 -12.10 -8.00
C HIS A 191 20.67 -11.09 -7.91
N ALA A 192 20.35 -9.80 -7.94
CA ALA A 192 21.31 -8.73 -7.70
C ALA A 192 21.69 -8.59 -6.21
N GLY A 193 22.72 -9.33 -5.78
CA GLY A 193 23.28 -9.25 -4.42
C GLY A 193 23.17 -10.55 -3.63
N PRO A 194 23.35 -10.52 -2.30
CA PRO A 194 23.25 -11.70 -1.45
C PRO A 194 21.88 -12.38 -1.55
N ALA A 195 21.90 -13.68 -1.84
CA ALA A 195 20.73 -14.54 -1.94
C ALA A 195 20.74 -15.63 -0.86
N GLU A 196 19.56 -16.18 -0.56
CA GLU A 196 19.39 -17.21 0.47
C GLU A 196 19.85 -18.58 -0.02
N SER A 197 19.33 -19.06 -1.14
CA SER A 197 19.67 -20.39 -1.64
C SER A 197 19.35 -20.57 -3.12
N VAL A 198 20.03 -21.54 -3.74
CA VAL A 198 19.60 -22.13 -5.01
C VAL A 198 19.05 -23.51 -4.66
N ILE A 199 17.78 -23.78 -4.99
CA ILE A 199 17.12 -25.05 -4.68
C ILE A 199 17.51 -26.07 -5.75
N GLU A 200 17.20 -25.78 -7.00
CA GLU A 200 17.49 -26.65 -8.14
C GLU A 200 17.79 -25.81 -9.38
N VAL A 201 18.76 -26.23 -10.19
CA VAL A 201 19.04 -25.67 -11.52
C VAL A 201 18.85 -26.76 -12.53
N ARG A 202 18.23 -26.38 -13.65
CA ARG A 202 17.81 -27.29 -14.70
C ARG A 202 18.30 -26.78 -16.04
N ASP A 203 18.61 -27.72 -16.92
CA ASP A 203 18.93 -27.50 -18.33
C ASP A 203 17.88 -28.25 -19.16
N ASN A 204 17.00 -27.51 -19.85
CA ASN A 204 15.80 -28.07 -20.51
C ASN A 204 14.97 -28.98 -19.57
N GLY A 205 14.78 -28.54 -18.33
CA GLY A 205 14.01 -29.25 -17.30
C GLY A 205 14.72 -30.42 -16.62
N VAL A 206 15.94 -30.78 -17.04
CA VAL A 206 16.76 -31.82 -16.41
C VAL A 206 17.63 -31.19 -15.32
N PRO A 207 17.62 -31.67 -14.06
CA PRO A 207 18.50 -31.16 -13.01
C PRO A 207 19.98 -31.30 -13.37
N VAL A 208 20.77 -30.25 -13.08
CA VAL A 208 22.20 -30.20 -13.38
C VAL A 208 23.02 -29.77 -12.17
N LEU A 209 24.29 -30.19 -12.13
CA LEU A 209 25.23 -29.80 -11.09
C LEU A 209 25.75 -28.38 -11.32
N ARG A 210 25.95 -27.69 -10.20
CA ARG A 210 26.36 -26.29 -10.16
C ARG A 210 27.26 -26.02 -8.96
N THR A 211 27.90 -24.88 -8.98
CA THR A 211 28.60 -24.30 -7.84
C THR A 211 27.93 -22.97 -7.48
N ASP A 212 27.34 -22.87 -6.30
CA ASP A 212 26.59 -21.69 -5.86
C ASP A 212 27.53 -20.55 -5.38
N LYS A 213 27.14 -19.31 -5.67
CA LYS A 213 27.84 -18.07 -5.26
C LYS A 213 26.82 -17.10 -4.65
N LEU A 214 26.25 -17.53 -3.53
CA LEU A 214 25.09 -16.90 -2.88
C LEU A 214 25.34 -15.44 -2.47
N SER A 215 26.55 -15.05 -2.08
CA SER A 215 26.90 -13.65 -1.74
C SER A 215 26.67 -12.65 -2.88
N THR A 216 26.53 -13.15 -4.11
CA THR A 216 26.31 -12.34 -5.32
C THR A 216 25.10 -12.79 -6.14
N GLY A 217 24.29 -13.72 -5.62
CA GLY A 217 23.08 -14.21 -6.28
C GLY A 217 23.37 -14.90 -7.62
N ARG A 218 24.49 -15.63 -7.66
CA ARG A 218 24.97 -16.34 -8.85
C ARG A 218 25.15 -17.83 -8.61
N PHE A 219 25.27 -18.58 -9.69
CA PHE A 219 25.83 -19.93 -9.69
C PHE A 219 26.61 -20.16 -10.99
N THR A 220 27.51 -21.14 -10.99
CA THR A 220 28.25 -21.58 -12.19
C THR A 220 27.88 -23.01 -12.51
N LEU A 221 27.54 -23.30 -13.77
CA LEU A 221 27.30 -24.69 -14.20
C LEU A 221 28.61 -25.46 -14.28
N ASN A 222 28.58 -26.73 -13.86
CA ASN A 222 29.75 -27.61 -13.92
C ASN A 222 29.89 -28.31 -15.28
N GLN A 223 29.06 -27.92 -16.26
CA GLN A 223 28.95 -28.51 -17.59
C GLN A 223 28.49 -27.46 -18.60
N SER A 224 28.74 -27.71 -19.89
CA SER A 224 28.21 -26.87 -20.96
C SER A 224 26.69 -26.96 -21.04
N PRO A 225 25.97 -25.83 -21.16
CA PRO A 225 24.52 -25.83 -21.29
C PRO A 225 24.09 -26.43 -22.65
N ALA A 226 23.07 -27.28 -22.64
CA ALA A 226 22.46 -27.90 -23.81
C ALA A 226 21.22 -27.11 -24.31
N GLY A 227 20.59 -26.33 -23.45
CA GLY A 227 19.50 -25.44 -23.82
C GLY A 227 19.18 -24.39 -22.76
N GLN A 228 17.88 -24.19 -22.52
CA GLN A 228 17.43 -23.13 -21.63
C GLN A 228 17.69 -23.54 -20.17
N ILE A 229 18.42 -22.66 -19.48
CA ILE A 229 18.70 -22.82 -18.05
C ILE A 229 17.57 -22.19 -17.26
N THR A 230 17.01 -22.95 -16.32
CA THR A 230 16.02 -22.47 -15.36
C THR A 230 16.44 -22.85 -13.94
N ALA A 231 15.94 -22.12 -12.94
CA ALA A 231 16.29 -22.36 -11.55
C ALA A 231 15.10 -22.16 -10.61
N SER A 232 14.98 -22.99 -9.58
CA SER A 232 14.19 -22.68 -8.40
C SER A 232 15.12 -22.11 -7.33
N VAL A 233 14.80 -20.94 -6.80
CA VAL A 233 15.73 -20.13 -5.99
C VAL A 233 15.00 -19.42 -4.84
N GLN A 234 15.77 -19.08 -3.81
CA GLN A 234 15.39 -18.15 -2.76
C GLN A 234 16.28 -16.90 -2.86
N GLY A 235 15.63 -15.75 -2.95
CA GLY A 235 16.26 -14.48 -3.32
C GLY A 235 16.89 -13.72 -2.16
N ASP A 236 16.66 -12.40 -2.15
CA ASP A 236 17.24 -11.41 -1.23
C ASP A 236 17.41 -11.93 0.21
N ASN A 237 18.66 -11.90 0.69
CA ASN A 237 19.06 -12.30 2.04
C ASN A 237 19.80 -11.17 2.78
N VAL A 238 19.62 -9.92 2.33
CA VAL A 238 20.26 -8.78 2.95
C VAL A 238 19.57 -8.46 4.28
N GLY A 239 20.32 -8.66 5.37
CA GLY A 239 19.79 -8.52 6.73
C GLY A 239 18.84 -9.67 7.12
N GLY A 240 18.98 -10.83 6.49
CA GLY A 240 18.19 -12.03 6.72
C GLY A 240 17.09 -12.25 5.69
N TYR A 241 16.84 -13.52 5.36
CA TYR A 241 15.85 -13.96 4.39
C TYR A 241 14.43 -13.64 4.86
N ARG A 242 13.61 -13.15 3.93
CA ARG A 242 12.20 -12.84 4.15
C ARG A 242 11.37 -13.43 3.01
N ASN A 243 10.35 -14.20 3.38
CA ASN A 243 9.42 -14.79 2.41
C ASN A 243 7.95 -14.49 2.72
N THR A 244 7.65 -13.63 3.70
CA THR A 244 6.28 -13.18 3.98
C THR A 244 5.97 -11.88 3.25
N VAL A 245 4.67 -11.61 3.05
CA VAL A 245 4.19 -10.38 2.39
C VAL A 245 4.71 -9.13 3.11
N ALA A 246 4.53 -9.03 4.43
CA ALA A 246 4.95 -7.85 5.18
C ALA A 246 6.47 -7.69 5.22
N GLY A 247 7.21 -8.80 5.32
CA GLY A 247 8.67 -8.78 5.29
C GLY A 247 9.22 -8.25 3.96
N ILE A 248 8.69 -8.74 2.83
CA ILE A 248 9.15 -8.32 1.50
C ILE A 248 8.69 -6.89 1.18
N VAL A 249 7.46 -6.49 1.53
CA VAL A 249 6.97 -5.11 1.35
C VAL A 249 7.87 -4.11 2.09
N GLN A 250 8.26 -4.40 3.34
CA GLN A 250 9.20 -3.55 4.09
C GLN A 250 10.56 -3.48 3.41
N ARG A 251 11.07 -4.61 2.91
CA ARG A 251 12.35 -4.67 2.20
C ARG A 251 12.33 -3.81 0.93
N LEU A 252 11.28 -3.95 0.11
CA LEU A 252 11.09 -3.16 -1.11
C LEU A 252 11.00 -1.66 -0.80
N ALA A 253 10.15 -1.26 0.15
CA ALA A 253 9.91 0.14 0.46
C ALA A 253 11.14 0.87 1.02
N THR A 254 12.04 0.17 1.70
CA THR A 254 13.19 0.79 2.40
C THR A 254 14.52 0.66 1.66
N ALA A 255 14.67 -0.33 0.77
CA ALA A 255 15.95 -0.62 0.13
C ALA A 255 15.97 -0.44 -1.39
N TYR A 256 14.82 -0.39 -2.05
CA TYR A 256 14.71 -0.31 -3.51
C TYR A 256 14.03 0.98 -3.98
N GLY A 257 14.17 1.32 -5.25
CA GLY A 257 13.75 2.62 -5.79
C GLY A 257 14.81 3.71 -5.68
N THR A 258 14.43 4.91 -6.10
CA THR A 258 15.21 6.16 -5.95
C THR A 258 15.62 6.35 -4.49
N VAL A 259 16.91 6.61 -4.23
CA VAL A 259 17.48 6.60 -2.87
C VAL A 259 16.78 7.62 -1.97
N GLU A 260 16.48 8.81 -2.49
CA GLU A 260 15.84 9.91 -1.80
C GLU A 260 14.36 9.64 -1.47
N ASP A 261 13.71 8.79 -2.26
CA ASP A 261 12.28 8.48 -2.12
C ASP A 261 12.01 7.25 -1.22
N ARG A 262 13.05 6.48 -0.88
CA ARG A 262 12.94 5.31 0.00
C ARG A 262 12.35 5.65 1.35
N PHE A 263 11.54 4.74 1.86
CA PHE A 263 11.02 4.86 3.21
C PHE A 263 12.10 4.62 4.25
N THR A 264 12.00 5.37 5.33
CA THR A 264 12.78 5.15 6.55
C THR A 264 11.93 4.42 7.58
N THR A 265 12.51 4.03 8.71
CA THR A 265 11.76 3.44 9.83
C THR A 265 10.63 4.34 10.34
N ASN A 266 10.75 5.66 10.18
CA ASN A 266 9.71 6.61 10.58
C ASN A 266 8.48 6.62 9.65
N ASP A 267 8.66 6.14 8.42
CA ASP A 267 7.61 5.98 7.42
C ASP A 267 6.90 4.62 7.51
N LEU A 268 7.26 3.77 8.46
CA LEU A 268 6.65 2.46 8.67
C LEU A 268 5.75 2.49 9.92
N ASP A 269 4.62 1.76 9.89
CA ASP A 269 3.83 1.48 11.07
C ASP A 269 4.25 0.11 11.64
N PRO A 270 5.21 0.06 12.59
CA PRO A 270 5.76 -1.21 13.05
C PRO A 270 4.72 -2.07 13.77
N VAL A 271 3.71 -1.47 14.40
CA VAL A 271 2.66 -2.20 15.12
C VAL A 271 1.73 -2.86 14.10
N ASN A 272 1.27 -2.12 13.10
CA ASN A 272 0.44 -2.70 12.05
C ASN A 272 1.19 -3.79 11.26
N LEU A 273 2.42 -3.52 10.84
CA LEU A 273 3.20 -4.45 10.01
C LEU A 273 3.54 -5.74 10.75
N SER A 274 3.92 -5.67 12.04
CA SER A 274 4.21 -6.88 12.84
C SER A 274 2.97 -7.71 13.13
N ALA A 275 1.83 -7.07 13.45
CA ALA A 275 0.56 -7.75 13.65
C ALA A 275 0.08 -8.40 12.34
N PHE A 276 0.25 -7.71 11.20
CA PHE A 276 -0.10 -8.24 9.90
C PHE A 276 0.76 -9.47 9.55
N ASP A 277 2.08 -9.39 9.74
CA ASP A 277 3.02 -10.48 9.44
C ASP A 277 2.70 -11.74 10.26
N THR A 278 2.35 -11.55 11.54
CA THR A 278 1.95 -12.66 12.43
C THR A 278 0.67 -13.36 11.95
N LEU A 279 -0.29 -12.60 11.43
CA LEU A 279 -1.57 -13.12 10.93
C LEU A 279 -1.47 -13.68 9.50
N HIS A 280 -0.45 -13.29 8.74
CA HIS A 280 -0.27 -13.66 7.34
C HIS A 280 1.14 -14.22 7.08
N PRO A 281 1.48 -15.38 7.68
CA PRO A 281 2.81 -15.98 7.56
C PRO A 281 3.02 -16.74 6.25
N GLN A 282 2.06 -16.68 5.31
CA GLN A 282 2.12 -17.46 4.08
C GLN A 282 3.37 -17.07 3.27
N PRO A 283 4.15 -18.05 2.78
CA PRO A 283 5.30 -17.77 1.96
C PRO A 283 4.86 -17.31 0.56
N VAL A 284 5.53 -16.28 0.06
CA VAL A 284 5.32 -15.72 -1.29
C VAL A 284 6.64 -15.61 -2.05
N GLY A 285 6.54 -15.48 -3.37
CA GLY A 285 7.68 -15.32 -4.27
C GLY A 285 7.46 -14.25 -5.32
N LEU A 286 8.43 -13.36 -5.52
CA LEU A 286 8.41 -12.34 -6.57
C LEU A 286 9.72 -12.35 -7.35
N TYR A 287 9.65 -12.64 -8.65
CA TYR A 287 10.77 -12.55 -9.57
C TYR A 287 10.60 -11.37 -10.52
N LEU A 288 11.62 -10.53 -10.62
CA LEU A 288 11.67 -9.34 -11.44
C LEU A 288 12.86 -9.45 -12.41
N PRO A 289 12.68 -10.06 -13.59
CA PRO A 289 13.71 -10.10 -14.63
C PRO A 289 13.87 -8.75 -15.33
N ASP A 290 12.79 -7.96 -15.35
CA ASP A 290 12.66 -6.70 -16.08
C ASP A 290 12.30 -5.55 -15.13
N ARG A 291 12.22 -4.33 -15.69
CA ARG A 291 11.82 -3.12 -14.97
C ARG A 291 10.44 -3.32 -14.35
N ALA A 292 10.35 -3.16 -13.03
CA ALA A 292 9.11 -3.13 -12.28
C ALA A 292 9.04 -1.88 -11.40
N ASN A 293 7.84 -1.53 -10.94
CA ASN A 293 7.59 -0.39 -10.06
C ASN A 293 7.48 -0.85 -8.59
N VAL A 294 8.09 -0.12 -7.64
CA VAL A 294 8.12 -0.52 -6.22
C VAL A 294 6.71 -0.62 -5.64
N LEU A 295 5.87 0.41 -5.81
CA LEU A 295 4.49 0.41 -5.32
C LEU A 295 3.67 -0.73 -5.92
N ALA A 296 3.80 -0.98 -7.22
CA ALA A 296 3.10 -2.07 -7.90
C ALA A 296 3.52 -3.44 -7.35
N CYS A 297 4.82 -3.66 -7.10
CA CYS A 297 5.32 -4.89 -6.48
C CYS A 297 4.77 -5.07 -5.07
N CYS A 298 4.78 -4.00 -4.25
CA CYS A 298 4.20 -4.03 -2.91
C CYS A 298 2.70 -4.36 -2.94
N GLN A 299 1.95 -3.79 -3.88
CA GLN A 299 0.53 -4.09 -4.04
C GLN A 299 0.30 -5.54 -4.49
N GLN A 300 1.08 -6.05 -5.44
CA GLN A 300 0.96 -7.44 -5.91
C GLN A 300 1.21 -8.45 -4.78
N LEU A 301 2.19 -8.15 -3.90
CA LEU A 301 2.44 -8.93 -2.70
C LEU A 301 1.26 -8.86 -1.73
N ALA A 302 0.73 -7.66 -1.45
CA ALA A 302 -0.41 -7.48 -0.56
C ALA A 302 -1.69 -8.17 -1.09
N SER A 303 -1.97 -8.04 -2.38
CA SER A 303 -3.17 -8.60 -3.01
C SER A 303 -3.15 -10.13 -3.03
N SER A 304 -1.97 -10.76 -2.96
CA SER A 304 -1.84 -12.23 -2.89
C SER A 304 -2.48 -12.83 -1.64
N VAL A 305 -2.72 -12.01 -0.61
CA VAL A 305 -3.46 -12.38 0.60
C VAL A 305 -4.68 -11.49 0.80
N GLY A 306 -5.26 -10.95 -0.28
CA GLY A 306 -6.46 -10.11 -0.23
C GLY A 306 -6.29 -8.78 0.54
N ALA A 307 -5.05 -8.34 0.74
CA ALA A 307 -4.71 -7.10 1.43
C ALA A 307 -4.31 -6.00 0.44
N GLN A 308 -4.16 -4.79 0.96
CA GLN A 308 -3.83 -3.59 0.21
C GLN A 308 -2.77 -2.79 0.94
N VAL A 309 -1.90 -2.17 0.17
CA VAL A 309 -0.94 -1.21 0.68
C VAL A 309 -1.67 0.11 0.92
N ALA A 310 -1.56 0.64 2.13
CA ALA A 310 -2.19 1.89 2.52
C ALA A 310 -1.23 2.76 3.32
N MET A 311 -1.56 4.05 3.41
CA MET A 311 -0.83 5.00 4.23
C MET A 311 -1.73 5.47 5.37
N SER A 312 -1.20 5.48 6.58
CA SER A 312 -1.88 6.18 7.66
C SER A 312 -1.81 7.68 7.43
N ARG A 313 -2.74 8.39 8.05
CA ARG A 313 -2.78 9.85 8.17
C ARG A 313 -1.45 10.46 8.62
N ASN A 314 -0.69 9.73 9.44
CA ASN A 314 0.64 10.14 9.91
C ASN A 314 1.77 9.86 8.91
N GLY A 315 1.45 9.46 7.68
CA GLY A 315 2.42 9.11 6.66
C GLY A 315 3.23 7.86 7.01
N ARG A 316 2.56 6.85 7.60
CA ARG A 316 3.18 5.54 7.91
C ARG A 316 2.53 4.39 7.13
N LEU A 317 3.36 3.57 6.51
CA LEU A 317 2.99 2.41 5.71
C LEU A 317 2.25 1.37 6.54
N ARG A 318 1.11 0.93 6.02
CA ARG A 318 0.28 -0.12 6.58
C ARG A 318 -0.11 -1.14 5.52
N LEU A 319 -0.42 -2.35 5.97
CA LEU A 319 -1.10 -3.38 5.20
C LEU A 319 -2.49 -3.58 5.80
N LEU A 320 -3.52 -3.34 5.00
CA LEU A 320 -4.91 -3.43 5.42
C LEU A 320 -5.61 -4.53 4.61
N LYS A 321 -6.34 -5.39 5.31
CA LYS A 321 -7.12 -6.47 4.71
C LYS A 321 -8.60 -6.28 5.03
N LEU A 322 -9.44 -6.48 4.02
CA LEU A 322 -10.89 -6.49 4.23
C LEU A 322 -11.29 -7.74 5.00
N ALA A 323 -11.94 -7.53 6.15
CA ALA A 323 -12.37 -8.59 7.04
C ALA A 323 -13.69 -8.22 7.73
N LEU A 324 -14.60 -9.19 7.83
CA LEU A 324 -15.85 -9.06 8.55
C LEU A 324 -16.03 -10.29 9.46
N PRO A 325 -16.03 -10.12 10.81
CA PRO A 325 -15.77 -8.87 11.52
C PRO A 325 -14.34 -8.37 11.30
N ALA A 326 -14.16 -7.04 11.31
CA ALA A 326 -12.83 -6.43 11.25
C ALA A 326 -12.03 -6.74 12.52
N SER A 327 -10.70 -6.67 12.41
CA SER A 327 -9.82 -6.90 13.55
C SER A 327 -9.88 -5.76 14.57
N GLY A 328 -9.57 -6.08 15.82
CA GLY A 328 -9.57 -5.12 16.93
C GLY A 328 -10.95 -4.94 17.59
N ALA A 329 -10.99 -4.09 18.62
CA ALA A 329 -12.22 -3.78 19.32
C ALA A 329 -13.07 -2.80 18.51
N ALA A 330 -14.32 -3.19 18.24
CA ALA A 330 -15.24 -2.35 17.48
C ALA A 330 -15.65 -1.11 18.30
N ARG A 331 -15.49 0.08 17.72
CA ARG A 331 -16.03 1.31 18.30
C ARG A 331 -17.52 1.40 18.02
N VAL A 332 -18.33 1.60 19.05
CA VAL A 332 -19.78 1.78 18.90
C VAL A 332 -20.06 3.18 18.39
N ILE A 333 -20.87 3.27 17.33
CA ILE A 333 -21.33 4.52 16.71
C ILE A 333 -22.86 4.51 16.73
N THR A 334 -23.44 5.56 17.27
CA THR A 334 -24.88 5.72 17.40
C THR A 334 -25.39 6.85 16.51
N ALA A 335 -26.71 6.99 16.39
CA ALA A 335 -27.31 8.13 15.69
C ALA A 335 -26.91 9.50 16.28
N ALA A 336 -26.48 9.57 17.56
CA ALA A 336 -26.01 10.80 18.18
C ALA A 336 -24.63 11.25 17.64
N ASP A 337 -23.84 10.31 17.11
CA ASP A 337 -22.52 10.57 16.52
C ASP A 337 -22.61 11.02 15.05
N MET A 338 -23.81 11.05 14.48
CA MET A 338 -24.07 11.31 13.06
C MET A 338 -24.91 12.57 12.84
N VAL A 339 -24.64 13.28 11.76
CA VAL A 339 -25.54 14.35 11.29
C VAL A 339 -26.89 13.74 10.94
N ALA A 340 -27.97 14.33 11.48
CA ALA A 340 -29.33 13.89 11.24
C ALA A 340 -29.63 13.79 9.74
N GLY A 341 -30.17 12.65 9.30
CA GLY A 341 -30.51 12.39 7.89
C GLY A 341 -29.34 12.02 6.98
N SER A 342 -28.10 11.97 7.47
CA SER A 342 -26.93 11.62 6.65
C SER A 342 -26.76 10.11 6.42
N PHE A 343 -27.25 9.27 7.34
CA PHE A 343 -27.08 7.82 7.28
C PHE A 343 -27.92 7.15 6.19
N LYS A 344 -27.26 6.51 5.23
CA LYS A 344 -27.89 5.86 4.07
C LYS A 344 -27.03 4.73 3.49
N PRO A 345 -27.62 3.73 2.82
CA PRO A 345 -26.86 2.78 2.01
C PRO A 345 -26.24 3.50 0.81
N ALA A 346 -24.95 3.26 0.55
CA ALA A 346 -24.22 3.81 -0.57
C ALA A 346 -24.06 2.79 -1.70
N ARG A 347 -23.73 1.54 -1.36
CA ARG A 347 -23.48 0.47 -2.31
C ARG A 347 -23.96 -0.87 -1.77
N ARG A 348 -24.36 -1.76 -2.67
CA ARG A 348 -24.54 -3.19 -2.38
C ARG A 348 -23.55 -3.97 -3.23
N THR A 349 -22.90 -4.95 -2.63
CA THR A 349 -21.92 -5.80 -3.30
C THR A 349 -22.61 -6.92 -4.05
N THR A 350 -21.91 -7.46 -5.05
CA THR A 350 -22.36 -8.64 -5.78
C THR A 350 -21.97 -9.88 -5.01
N VAL A 351 -22.91 -10.81 -4.88
CA VAL A 351 -22.63 -12.12 -4.28
C VAL A 351 -21.87 -12.97 -5.28
N ILE A 352 -20.84 -13.69 -4.81
CA ILE A 352 -20.10 -14.67 -5.60
C ILE A 352 -20.34 -16.06 -5.03
N ALA A 353 -20.32 -17.08 -5.90
CA ALA A 353 -20.47 -18.48 -5.50
C ALA A 353 -19.16 -19.28 -5.61
N GLY A 354 -18.08 -18.67 -6.10
CA GLY A 354 -16.80 -19.32 -6.24
C GLY A 354 -15.65 -18.33 -6.33
N VAL A 355 -14.48 -18.76 -5.87
CA VAL A 355 -13.21 -18.04 -5.94
C VAL A 355 -12.16 -19.02 -6.45
N ARG A 356 -11.43 -18.63 -7.50
CA ARG A 356 -10.33 -19.42 -8.06
C ARG A 356 -9.04 -18.63 -8.00
N LEU A 357 -8.03 -19.19 -7.35
CA LEU A 357 -6.72 -18.56 -7.17
C LEU A 357 -5.63 -19.36 -7.87
N GLY A 358 -4.75 -18.65 -8.58
CA GLY A 358 -3.47 -19.17 -9.07
C GLY A 358 -2.41 -19.06 -7.97
N TYR A 359 -1.63 -20.12 -7.77
CA TYR A 359 -0.53 -20.19 -6.81
C TYR A 359 0.67 -20.95 -7.43
N ALA A 360 1.80 -20.95 -6.73
CA ALA A 360 3.05 -21.59 -7.14
C ALA A 360 3.44 -21.22 -8.58
N ARG A 361 3.58 -19.90 -8.84
CA ARG A 361 3.88 -19.39 -10.18
C ARG A 361 5.17 -20.00 -10.73
N ASN A 362 5.06 -20.57 -11.92
CA ASN A 362 6.18 -20.92 -12.78
C ASN A 362 6.59 -19.69 -13.60
N TRP A 363 7.74 -19.14 -13.25
CA TRP A 363 8.25 -17.89 -13.83
C TRP A 363 8.82 -18.05 -15.24
N THR A 364 8.98 -19.27 -15.73
CA THR A 364 9.48 -19.55 -17.09
C THR A 364 8.80 -20.79 -17.64
N LEU A 365 7.81 -20.57 -18.50
CA LEU A 365 7.13 -21.65 -19.21
C LEU A 365 8.10 -22.37 -20.15
N GLN A 366 8.10 -23.70 -20.09
CA GLN A 366 8.88 -24.55 -20.99
C GLN A 366 7.93 -25.52 -21.69
N GLN A 367 7.61 -25.20 -22.94
CA GLN A 367 6.71 -26.02 -23.76
C GLN A 367 7.47 -27.11 -24.51
N SER A 368 6.84 -28.28 -24.67
CA SER A 368 7.36 -29.34 -25.57
C SER A 368 8.76 -29.84 -25.21
N LEU A 369 9.11 -29.92 -23.92
CA LEU A 369 10.37 -30.50 -23.47
C LEU A 369 10.50 -31.96 -23.96
N GLN A 370 11.49 -32.20 -24.82
CA GLN A 370 11.81 -33.52 -25.38
C GLN A 370 12.84 -34.29 -24.54
N THR A 371 13.05 -33.88 -23.30
CA THR A 371 13.99 -34.52 -22.39
C THR A 371 13.42 -35.80 -21.79
N GLY A 372 14.27 -36.68 -21.28
CA GLY A 372 13.86 -37.94 -20.61
C GLY A 372 13.19 -37.75 -19.24
N ILE A 373 12.66 -36.55 -18.95
CA ILE A 373 12.04 -36.23 -17.67
C ILE A 373 10.63 -36.83 -17.57
N PRO A 374 10.15 -37.15 -16.35
CA PRO A 374 8.81 -37.69 -16.16
C PRO A 374 7.71 -36.79 -16.74
N ALA A 375 6.63 -37.39 -17.25
CA ALA A 375 5.52 -36.66 -17.87
C ALA A 375 4.89 -35.60 -16.94
N ALA A 376 4.76 -35.91 -15.65
CA ALA A 376 4.24 -34.97 -14.65
C ALA A 376 5.10 -33.68 -14.53
N HIS A 377 6.43 -33.81 -14.66
CA HIS A 377 7.33 -32.65 -14.62
C HIS A 377 7.20 -31.81 -15.90
N ARG A 378 6.99 -32.44 -17.06
CA ARG A 378 6.71 -31.70 -18.30
C ARG A 378 5.44 -30.87 -18.16
N THR A 379 4.36 -31.46 -17.67
CA THR A 379 3.10 -30.74 -17.43
C THR A 379 3.28 -29.60 -16.42
N LEU A 380 4.05 -29.82 -15.35
CA LEU A 380 4.34 -28.76 -14.37
C LEU A 380 5.07 -27.56 -14.99
N TYR A 381 6.07 -27.80 -15.86
CA TYR A 381 6.81 -26.72 -16.51
C TYR A 381 6.04 -26.03 -17.65
N GLU A 382 4.97 -26.65 -18.15
CA GLU A 382 4.06 -26.08 -19.15
C GLU A 382 2.98 -25.19 -18.52
N GLN A 383 2.68 -25.37 -17.24
CA GLN A 383 1.67 -24.59 -16.51
C GLN A 383 2.31 -23.36 -15.86
N GLU A 384 1.67 -22.19 -16.02
CA GLU A 384 2.15 -20.94 -15.39
C GLU A 384 1.79 -20.89 -13.90
N TYR A 385 0.61 -21.40 -13.54
CA TYR A 385 0.13 -21.46 -12.18
C TYR A 385 -0.48 -22.83 -11.92
N LEU A 386 -0.35 -23.29 -10.69
CA LEU A 386 -1.27 -24.25 -10.12
C LEU A 386 -2.52 -23.51 -9.66
N GLU A 387 -3.68 -24.17 -9.68
CA GLU A 387 -4.97 -23.51 -9.37
C GLU A 387 -5.68 -24.20 -8.20
N ARG A 388 -6.32 -23.40 -7.34
CA ARG A 388 -7.27 -23.87 -6.32
C ARG A 388 -8.56 -23.08 -6.41
N THR A 389 -9.68 -23.78 -6.22
CA THR A 389 -11.02 -23.20 -6.31
C THR A 389 -11.82 -23.55 -5.06
N ALA A 390 -12.39 -22.54 -4.42
CA ALA A 390 -13.42 -22.69 -3.39
C ALA A 390 -14.77 -22.35 -4.01
N ASN A 391 -15.79 -23.20 -3.78
CA ASN A 391 -17.14 -23.01 -4.32
C ASN A 391 -18.21 -23.24 -3.25
N ASP A 392 -19.32 -22.52 -3.36
CA ASP A 392 -20.54 -22.74 -2.58
C ASP A 392 -21.70 -23.05 -3.53
N ALA A 393 -22.04 -24.34 -3.63
CA ALA A 393 -23.09 -24.82 -4.51
C ALA A 393 -24.49 -24.32 -4.09
N ALA A 394 -24.74 -24.09 -2.80
CA ALA A 394 -26.03 -23.60 -2.33
C ALA A 394 -26.23 -22.13 -2.72
N VAL A 395 -25.18 -21.31 -2.58
CA VAL A 395 -25.16 -19.92 -3.05
C VAL A 395 -25.27 -19.87 -4.58
N ALA A 396 -24.56 -20.73 -5.31
CA ALA A 396 -24.65 -20.84 -6.77
C ALA A 396 -26.09 -21.08 -7.24
N VAL A 397 -26.81 -22.02 -6.61
CA VAL A 397 -28.22 -22.31 -6.93
C VAL A 397 -29.13 -21.14 -6.55
N THR A 398 -28.96 -20.58 -5.34
CA THR A 398 -29.81 -19.51 -4.81
C THR A 398 -29.71 -18.23 -5.64
N TYR A 399 -28.49 -17.85 -6.03
CA TYR A 399 -28.20 -16.64 -6.80
C TYR A 399 -28.10 -16.86 -8.31
N ARG A 400 -28.31 -18.10 -8.79
CA ARG A 400 -28.22 -18.51 -10.21
C ARG A 400 -26.86 -18.20 -10.85
N LEU A 401 -25.78 -18.44 -10.09
CA LEU A 401 -24.39 -18.22 -10.49
C LEU A 401 -23.77 -19.55 -10.91
N HIS A 402 -23.90 -19.90 -12.20
CA HIS A 402 -23.43 -21.19 -12.74
C HIS A 402 -22.15 -21.09 -13.58
N GLY A 403 -21.58 -19.89 -13.70
CA GLY A 403 -20.31 -19.69 -14.38
C GLY A 403 -19.13 -20.11 -13.50
N GLU A 404 -18.09 -20.65 -14.13
CA GLU A 404 -16.81 -20.89 -13.44
C GLU A 404 -16.18 -19.56 -13.01
N PRO A 405 -15.66 -19.45 -11.77
CA PRO A 405 -15.02 -18.24 -11.31
C PRO A 405 -13.75 -17.94 -12.13
N THR A 406 -13.53 -16.66 -12.43
CA THR A 406 -12.30 -16.19 -13.06
C THR A 406 -11.12 -16.43 -12.11
N ARG A 407 -10.01 -16.92 -12.65
CA ARG A 407 -8.77 -17.07 -11.88
C ARG A 407 -8.19 -15.70 -11.54
N VAL A 408 -7.83 -15.51 -10.28
CA VAL A 408 -7.00 -14.39 -9.81
C VAL A 408 -5.63 -14.93 -9.45
N ASP A 409 -4.60 -14.35 -10.02
CA ASP A 409 -3.22 -14.83 -9.83
C ASP A 409 -2.64 -14.25 -8.52
N THR A 410 -1.99 -15.10 -7.74
CA THR A 410 -1.32 -14.72 -6.49
C THR A 410 0.16 -15.12 -6.52
N LEU A 411 0.93 -14.59 -5.58
CA LEU A 411 2.31 -14.95 -5.35
C LEU A 411 2.47 -16.04 -4.26
N LEU A 412 1.36 -16.64 -3.78
CA LEU A 412 1.38 -17.71 -2.78
C LEU A 412 2.11 -18.94 -3.33
N LEU A 413 2.86 -19.62 -2.48
CA LEU A 413 3.66 -20.78 -2.90
C LEU A 413 3.00 -22.13 -2.63
N THR A 414 2.11 -22.22 -1.64
CA THR A 414 1.54 -23.50 -1.23
C THR A 414 0.07 -23.62 -1.59
N GLU A 415 -0.35 -24.86 -1.83
CA GLU A 415 -1.74 -25.21 -2.05
C GLU A 415 -2.63 -24.86 -0.86
N ALA A 416 -2.14 -25.15 0.36
CA ALA A 416 -2.91 -24.95 1.58
C ALA A 416 -3.22 -23.47 1.80
N ASP A 417 -2.25 -22.59 1.53
CA ASP A 417 -2.42 -21.14 1.66
C ASP A 417 -3.40 -20.60 0.61
N ALA A 418 -3.28 -21.05 -0.64
CA ALA A 418 -4.20 -20.66 -1.70
C ALA A 418 -5.64 -21.12 -1.41
N GLN A 419 -5.81 -22.34 -0.89
CA GLN A 419 -7.13 -22.84 -0.49
C GLN A 419 -7.71 -22.06 0.69
N ALA A 420 -6.88 -21.69 1.68
CA ALA A 420 -7.32 -20.90 2.82
C ALA A 420 -7.75 -19.48 2.40
N GLU A 421 -7.00 -18.83 1.51
CA GLU A 421 -7.35 -17.50 1.02
C GLU A 421 -8.60 -17.52 0.13
N ALA A 422 -8.74 -18.52 -0.76
CA ALA A 422 -9.95 -18.68 -1.58
C ALA A 422 -11.20 -18.91 -0.73
N ALA A 423 -11.10 -19.73 0.32
CA ALA A 423 -12.20 -19.97 1.25
C ALA A 423 -12.58 -18.71 2.05
N ARG A 424 -11.58 -17.92 2.44
CA ARG A 424 -11.79 -16.65 3.14
C ARG A 424 -12.50 -15.62 2.27
N GLU A 425 -12.04 -15.43 1.03
CA GLU A 425 -12.70 -14.53 0.07
C GLU A 425 -14.13 -14.97 -0.24
N LEU A 426 -14.34 -16.28 -0.44
CA LEU A 426 -15.68 -16.83 -0.64
C LEU A 426 -16.56 -16.56 0.58
N ALA A 427 -16.08 -16.75 1.81
CA ALA A 427 -16.85 -16.45 3.03
C ALA A 427 -17.21 -14.96 3.16
N LEU A 428 -16.34 -14.06 2.67
CA LEU A 428 -16.61 -12.62 2.70
C LEU A 428 -17.73 -12.23 1.72
N TRP A 429 -17.71 -12.80 0.51
CA TRP A 429 -18.51 -12.36 -0.63
C TRP A 429 -19.65 -13.32 -1.04
N SER A 430 -19.79 -14.48 -0.41
CA SER A 430 -20.92 -15.41 -0.60
C SER A 430 -22.23 -14.93 0.04
N VAL A 431 -22.17 -13.82 0.77
CA VAL A 431 -23.34 -13.17 1.39
C VAL A 431 -23.45 -11.72 0.87
N PRO A 432 -24.66 -11.17 0.76
CA PRO A 432 -24.84 -9.82 0.28
C PRO A 432 -24.33 -8.81 1.32
N ARG A 433 -23.25 -8.10 1.00
CA ARG A 433 -22.71 -7.00 1.82
C ARG A 433 -23.19 -5.65 1.34
N SER A 434 -23.30 -4.70 2.27
CA SER A 434 -23.68 -3.33 1.96
C SER A 434 -22.68 -2.34 2.54
N VAL A 435 -22.37 -1.31 1.76
CA VAL A 435 -21.65 -0.14 2.24
C VAL A 435 -22.67 0.87 2.70
N TYR A 436 -22.56 1.32 3.94
CA TYR A 436 -23.33 2.43 4.47
C TYR A 436 -22.44 3.66 4.59
N THR A 437 -23.02 4.84 4.37
CA THR A 437 -22.34 6.12 4.51
C THR A 437 -23.10 7.04 5.46
N PHE A 438 -22.36 7.87 6.19
CA PHE A 438 -22.89 8.96 7.02
C PHE A 438 -21.86 10.07 7.19
N THR A 439 -22.32 11.23 7.68
CA THR A 439 -21.45 12.33 8.11
C THR A 439 -21.36 12.33 9.63
N GLY A 440 -20.17 12.10 10.17
CA GLY A 440 -19.86 12.13 11.59
C GLY A 440 -19.60 13.53 12.16
N PHE A 441 -19.71 13.66 13.48
CA PHE A 441 -19.23 14.82 14.24
C PHE A 441 -17.72 14.70 14.56
N ALA A 442 -17.18 15.72 15.22
CA ALA A 442 -15.78 15.84 15.63
C ALA A 442 -15.24 14.61 16.38
N SER A 443 -16.06 13.95 17.20
CA SER A 443 -15.68 12.73 17.93
C SER A 443 -15.19 11.60 17.01
N LEU A 444 -15.55 11.64 15.73
CA LEU A 444 -15.19 10.63 14.73
C LEU A 444 -14.02 11.04 13.83
N LEU A 445 -13.46 12.25 14.01
CA LEU A 445 -12.32 12.73 13.20
C LEU A 445 -11.04 11.93 13.40
N LEU A 446 -10.96 11.08 14.43
CA LEU A 446 -9.84 10.18 14.70
C LEU A 446 -10.07 8.74 14.23
N LEU A 447 -11.17 8.45 13.53
CA LEU A 447 -11.33 7.15 12.89
C LEU A 447 -10.20 6.90 11.89
N GLU A 448 -9.81 5.64 11.78
CA GLU A 448 -8.79 5.19 10.83
C GLU A 448 -9.37 4.19 9.84
N LEU A 449 -8.80 4.17 8.63
CA LEU A 449 -9.15 3.20 7.60
C LEU A 449 -8.88 1.77 8.08
N GLY A 450 -9.80 0.84 7.79
CA GLY A 450 -9.73 -0.56 8.21
C GLY A 450 -10.20 -0.83 9.65
N GLN A 451 -10.54 0.19 10.43
CA GLN A 451 -11.00 0.04 11.82
C GLN A 451 -12.36 -0.67 11.91
N ALA A 452 -12.55 -1.48 12.96
CA ALA A 452 -13.84 -2.09 13.29
C ALA A 452 -14.82 -1.08 13.91
N LEU A 453 -16.07 -1.06 13.44
CA LEU A 453 -17.16 -0.25 14.00
C LEU A 453 -18.38 -1.12 14.28
N THR A 454 -19.16 -0.77 15.30
CA THR A 454 -20.52 -1.28 15.50
C THR A 454 -21.51 -0.13 15.34
N ILE A 455 -22.32 -0.17 14.29
CA ILE A 455 -23.33 0.86 13.99
C ILE A 455 -24.64 0.47 14.65
N VAL A 456 -25.14 1.33 15.53
CA VAL A 456 -26.47 1.22 16.15
C VAL A 456 -27.34 2.34 15.61
N HIS A 457 -28.36 2.01 14.82
CA HIS A 457 -29.21 3.01 14.16
C HIS A 457 -30.66 2.52 13.98
N PRO A 458 -31.70 3.38 14.22
CA PRO A 458 -33.13 3.07 14.07
C PRO A 458 -33.63 2.58 12.69
N ARG A 459 -32.75 2.46 11.71
CA ARG A 459 -33.11 2.20 10.30
C ARG A 459 -32.29 1.03 9.77
N TYR A 460 -32.82 0.40 8.73
CA TYR A 460 -32.14 -0.69 8.00
C TYR A 460 -31.84 -1.92 8.86
N GLY A 461 -32.59 -2.12 9.96
CA GLY A 461 -32.46 -3.27 10.84
C GLY A 461 -31.23 -3.24 11.75
N MET A 462 -30.66 -2.05 12.01
CA MET A 462 -29.43 -1.89 12.82
C MET A 462 -29.69 -1.53 14.29
N ASP A 463 -30.92 -1.73 14.78
CA ASP A 463 -31.31 -1.36 16.14
C ASP A 463 -30.55 -2.14 17.22
N ALA A 464 -30.18 -3.39 16.92
CA ALA A 464 -29.39 -4.26 17.79
C ALA A 464 -27.86 -4.08 17.63
N GLY A 465 -27.44 -3.18 16.75
CA GLY A 465 -26.03 -2.99 16.38
C GLY A 465 -25.57 -3.97 15.29
N VAL A 466 -24.85 -3.45 14.30
CA VAL A 466 -24.18 -4.27 13.27
C VAL A 466 -22.73 -3.87 13.13
N THR A 467 -21.85 -4.87 13.19
CA THR A 467 -20.40 -4.66 13.08
C THR A 467 -19.96 -4.64 11.62
N GLY A 468 -19.09 -3.69 11.28
CA GLY A 468 -18.51 -3.51 9.97
C GLY A 468 -17.08 -2.99 10.04
N GLN A 469 -16.53 -2.69 8.87
CA GLN A 469 -15.18 -2.16 8.70
C GLN A 469 -15.22 -0.80 8.01
N VAL A 470 -14.44 0.17 8.50
CA VAL A 470 -14.25 1.45 7.82
C VAL A 470 -13.49 1.23 6.51
N ILE A 471 -14.12 1.59 5.39
CA ILE A 471 -13.52 1.47 4.05
C ILE A 471 -13.34 2.82 3.35
N GLY A 472 -13.84 3.90 3.94
CA GLY A 472 -13.71 5.24 3.37
C GLY A 472 -13.84 6.31 4.44
N LEU A 473 -12.98 7.32 4.36
CA LEU A 473 -12.98 8.49 5.24
C LEU A 473 -12.76 9.74 4.40
N SER A 474 -13.68 10.69 4.48
CA SER A 474 -13.55 12.02 3.89
C SER A 474 -13.53 13.04 5.01
N THR A 475 -12.35 13.43 5.45
CA THR A 475 -12.17 14.27 6.64
C THR A 475 -12.07 15.74 6.26
N ASP A 476 -12.86 16.59 6.89
CA ASP A 476 -12.72 18.04 6.83
C ASP A 476 -12.54 18.61 8.24
N TRP A 477 -11.31 19.05 8.50
CA TRP A 477 -10.91 19.60 9.79
C TRP A 477 -11.45 21.00 10.05
N SER A 478 -11.81 21.74 8.99
CA SER A 478 -12.36 23.09 9.12
C SER A 478 -13.83 23.07 9.58
N THR A 479 -14.63 22.18 8.99
CA THR A 479 -16.04 22.00 9.36
C THR A 479 -16.24 21.04 10.54
N ARG A 480 -15.18 20.34 10.95
CA ARG A 480 -15.18 19.30 11.99
C ARG A 480 -16.11 18.15 11.65
N ARG A 481 -16.09 17.74 10.38
CA ARG A 481 -16.93 16.69 9.81
C ARG A 481 -16.07 15.61 9.20
N VAL A 482 -16.58 14.39 9.24
CA VAL A 482 -15.99 13.27 8.52
C VAL A 482 -17.09 12.50 7.81
N GLY A 483 -16.98 12.36 6.50
CA GLY A 483 -17.74 11.36 5.75
C GLY A 483 -17.14 9.99 6.06
N VAL A 484 -17.96 9.03 6.49
CA VAL A 484 -17.51 7.67 6.81
C VAL A 484 -18.24 6.70 5.91
N GLU A 485 -17.50 5.77 5.31
CA GLU A 485 -18.05 4.60 4.62
C GLU A 485 -17.68 3.33 5.37
N VAL A 486 -18.68 2.49 5.63
CA VAL A 486 -18.53 1.25 6.40
C VAL A 486 -19.10 0.08 5.62
N LEU A 487 -18.27 -0.94 5.38
CA LEU A 487 -18.69 -2.22 4.84
C LEU A 487 -19.30 -3.08 5.94
N VAL A 488 -20.50 -3.62 5.70
CA VAL A 488 -21.27 -4.47 6.62
C VAL A 488 -21.69 -5.76 5.95
#